data_AF-A0A660NFE2-F1
#
_entry.id   AF-A0A660NFE2-F1
#
_cell.length_a   1.000
_cell.length_b   1.000
_cell.length_c   1.000
_cell.angle_alpha   90.00
_cell.angle_beta   90.00
_cell.angle_gamma   90.00
#
_symmetry.space_group_name_H-M   'P 1'
#
loop_
_entity.id
_entity.type
_entity.pdbx_description
1 polymer ?
#
loop_
_entity_poly.entity_id
_entity_poly.type
_entity_poly.pdbx_seq_one_letter_code
_entity_poly.pdbx_strand_id
1 'polypeptide(L)' 'MNTHAEFDTDRVRVHVHHARTWWQRARGLIAHPEPRHGAGMFFPKTNAVHGIGMAHALDIVFLDR' A
#
# COMPACT_ATOMS: atom_id res chain seq x y z
N MET A 1 -17.53 -22.95 -19.51
CA MET A 1 -16.75 -22.93 -18.25
C MET A 1 -16.09 -21.55 -18.13
N ASN A 2 -16.78 -20.58 -17.53
CA ASN A 2 -16.19 -19.29 -17.16
C ASN A 2 -16.53 -19.06 -15.70
N THR A 3 -15.56 -19.33 -14.83
CA THR A 3 -15.64 -19.11 -13.39
C THR A 3 -15.64 -17.60 -13.18
N HIS A 4 -16.82 -17.00 -13.01
CA HIS A 4 -16.92 -15.67 -12.45
C HIS A 4 -16.30 -15.74 -11.05
N ALA A 5 -15.15 -15.10 -10.87
CA ALA A 5 -14.58 -14.94 -9.55
C ALA A 5 -15.59 -14.13 -8.73
N GLU A 6 -16.29 -14.82 -7.85
CA GLU A 6 -17.18 -14.24 -6.86
C GLU A 6 -16.30 -13.38 -5.93
N PHE A 7 -16.33 -12.07 -6.13
CA PHE A 7 -15.59 -11.14 -5.29
C PHE A 7 -16.23 -11.17 -3.90
N ASP A 8 -15.49 -11.64 -2.91
CA ASP A 8 -15.88 -11.54 -1.51
C ASP A 8 -15.94 -10.06 -1.12
N THR A 9 -17.15 -9.51 -1.12
CA THR A 9 -17.41 -8.09 -0.80
C THR A 9 -17.03 -7.71 0.62
N ASP A 10 -16.85 -8.68 1.52
CA ASP A 10 -16.54 -8.43 2.93
C ASP A 10 -15.03 -8.33 3.18
N ARG A 11 -14.20 -8.92 2.31
CA ARG A 11 -12.76 -9.09 2.58
C ARG A 11 -11.87 -8.86 1.37
N VAL A 12 -10.89 -7.98 1.56
CA VAL A 12 -9.81 -7.76 0.60
C VAL A 12 -8.49 -8.26 1.17
N ARG A 13 -7.78 -9.08 0.40
CA ARG A 13 -6.40 -9.49 0.72
C ARG A 13 -5.42 -8.55 0.03
N VAL A 14 -4.50 -7.99 0.80
CA VAL A 14 -3.45 -7.10 0.29
C VAL A 14 -2.08 -7.63 0.66
N HIS A 15 -1.19 -7.73 -0.32
CA HIS A 15 0.21 -8.07 -0.13
C HIS A 15 0.97 -6.80 0.26
N VAL A 16 1.46 -6.74 1.49
CA VAL A 16 2.11 -5.54 2.02
C VAL A 16 3.59 -5.72 2.27
N HIS A 17 4.39 -4.73 1.85
CA HIS A 17 5.77 -4.59 2.29
C HIS A 17 5.81 -3.79 3.61
N HIS A 18 6.50 -4.31 4.63
CA HIS A 18 6.56 -3.65 5.93
C HIS A 18 7.71 -2.63 5.99
N ALA A 19 7.38 -1.35 6.13
CA ALA A 19 8.36 -0.29 6.33
C ALA A 19 8.77 -0.20 7.82
N ARG A 20 9.74 -1.03 8.23
CA ARG A 20 10.17 -1.15 9.64
C ARG A 20 11.19 -0.09 10.03
N THR A 21 12.12 0.24 9.15
CA THR A 21 13.17 1.22 9.44
C THR A 21 12.72 2.64 9.11
N TRP A 22 13.34 3.64 9.73
CA TRP A 22 13.04 5.04 9.44
C TRP A 22 13.25 5.39 7.97
N TRP A 23 14.36 4.92 7.38
CA TRP A 23 14.66 5.11 5.96
C TRP A 23 13.63 4.47 5.03
N GLN A 24 13.14 3.26 5.36
CA GLN A 24 12.08 2.63 4.58
C GLN A 24 10.79 3.46 4.60
N ARG A 25 10.46 4.06 5.75
CA ARG A 25 9.28 4.92 5.87
C ARG A 25 9.44 6.24 5.12
N ALA A 26 10.59 6.89 5.25
CA ALA A 26 10.88 8.15 4.56
C ALA A 26 10.91 7.97 3.04
N ARG A 27 11.43 6.83 2.54
CA ARG A 27 11.38 6.51 1.11
C ARG A 27 9.98 6.15 0.64
N GLY A 28 9.21 5.43 1.46
CA GLY A 28 7.91 4.89 1.07
C GLY A 28 8.00 4.11 -0.25
N LEU A 29 7.12 4.46 -1.19
CA LEU A 29 7.07 3.87 -2.53
C LEU A 29 7.83 4.66 -3.60
N ILE A 30 8.62 5.68 -3.24
CA ILE A 30 9.45 6.42 -4.19
C ILE A 30 10.36 5.46 -4.95
N ALA A 31 10.45 5.60 -6.28
CA ALA A 31 11.22 4.75 -7.18
C ALA A 31 10.85 3.25 -7.15
N HIS A 32 9.67 2.89 -6.61
CA HIS A 32 9.09 1.59 -6.90
C HIS A 32 8.28 1.66 -8.21
N PRO A 33 8.21 0.56 -8.97
CA PRO A 33 7.23 0.45 -10.02
C PRO A 33 5.81 0.59 -9.43
N GLU A 34 4.87 1.02 -10.27
CA GLU A 34 3.46 1.17 -9.89
C GLU A 34 2.97 -0.10 -9.16
N PRO A 35 2.41 0.03 -7.94
CA PRO A 35 1.95 -1.13 -7.19
C PRO A 35 0.87 -1.86 -7.98
N ARG A 36 1.03 -3.18 -8.13
CA ARG A 36 -0.04 -4.02 -8.69
C ARG A 36 -1.28 -3.93 -7.79
N HIS A 37 -2.46 -4.12 -8.37
CA HIS A 37 -3.70 -4.21 -7.59
C HIS A 37 -3.56 -5.24 -6.45
N GLY A 38 -3.96 -4.85 -5.25
CA GLY A 38 -3.81 -5.69 -4.05
C GLY A 38 -2.38 -5.77 -3.52
N ALA A 39 -1.45 -4.92 -3.96
CA ALA A 39 -0.14 -4.74 -3.36
C ALA A 39 0.01 -3.33 -2.76
N GLY A 40 0.77 -3.22 -1.68
CA GLY A 40 1.00 -1.93 -1.03
C GLY A 40 2.16 -1.95 -0.05
N MET A 41 2.30 -0.86 0.70
CA MET A 41 3.27 -0.74 1.77
C MET A 41 2.55 -0.45 3.09
N PHE A 42 2.85 -1.26 4.10
CA PHE A 42 2.32 -1.09 5.44
C PHE A 42 3.34 -0.36 6.31
N PHE A 43 2.87 0.69 6.98
CA PHE A 43 3.65 1.51 7.88
C PHE A 43 3.15 1.27 9.31
N PRO A 44 3.82 0.45 10.14
CA PRO A 44 3.37 0.15 11.49
C PRO A 44 3.32 1.36 12.42
N LYS A 45 4.08 2.41 12.09
CA LYS A 45 4.08 3.71 12.76
C LYS A 45 4.27 4.80 11.70
N THR A 46 3.38 5.79 11.69
CA THR A 46 3.40 6.90 10.73
C THR A 46 3.05 8.20 11.44
N ASN A 47 3.95 9.18 11.38
CA ASN A 47 3.71 10.51 11.95
C ASN A 47 3.19 11.50 10.90
N ALA A 48 3.59 11.30 9.64
CA ALA A 48 3.20 12.12 8.50
C ALA A 48 3.37 11.30 7.21
N VAL A 49 2.63 11.68 6.17
CA VAL A 49 2.76 11.15 4.80
C VAL A 49 3.05 12.32 3.87
N HIS A 50 3.92 12.12 2.87
CA HIS A 50 4.22 13.13 1.86
C HIS A 50 4.14 12.54 0.45
N GLY A 51 3.81 13.39 -0.53
CA GLY A 51 3.86 13.07 -1.95
C GLY A 51 5.18 13.45 -2.64
N ILE A 52 6.15 14.03 -1.91
CA ILE A 52 7.42 14.48 -2.49
C ILE A 52 8.14 13.30 -3.14
N GLY A 53 8.46 13.41 -4.43
CA GLY A 53 9.17 12.38 -5.20
C GLY A 53 8.32 11.19 -5.65
N MET A 54 7.00 11.24 -5.46
CA MET A 54 6.09 10.19 -5.93
C MET A 54 5.82 10.33 -7.43
N ALA A 55 6.01 9.23 -8.16
CA ALA A 55 5.74 9.15 -9.59
C ALA A 55 4.29 8.75 -9.91
N HIS A 56 3.61 8.10 -8.97
CA HIS A 56 2.26 7.56 -9.15
C HIS A 56 1.36 8.03 -8.01
N ALA A 57 0.08 8.26 -8.34
CA ALA A 57 -0.94 8.52 -7.33
C ALA A 57 -1.15 7.26 -6.48
N LEU A 58 -1.35 7.45 -5.19
CA LEU A 58 -1.59 6.37 -4.24
C LEU A 58 -2.82 6.69 -3.41
N ASP A 59 -3.61 5.67 -3.14
CA ASP A 59 -4.63 5.72 -2.11
C ASP A 59 -3.99 5.45 -0.75
N ILE A 60 -4.25 6.33 0.21
CA ILE A 60 -3.72 6.24 1.56
C ILE A 60 -4.88 5.92 2.50
N VAL A 61 -4.78 4.79 3.20
CA VAL A 61 -5.75 4.40 4.22
C VAL A 61 -5.08 4.52 5.59
N PHE A 62 -5.65 5.35 6.45
CA PHE A 62 -5.24 5.44 7.85
C PHE A 62 -6.02 4.40 8.64
N LEU A 63 -5.30 3.44 9.21
CA LEU A 63 -5.88 2.44 10.10
C LEU A 63 -5.75 2.96 11.54
N ASP A 64 -6.88 3.29 12.15
CA ASP A 64 -6.96 3.35 13.60
C ASP A 64 -7.09 1.91 14.16
N ARG A 65 -6.86 1.75 15.45
CA ARG A 65 -7.11 0.46 16.12
C ARG A 65 -8.57 0.06 16.09
#